data_AF-A0A432HCD9-F1
#
_entry.id   AF-A0A432HCD9-F1
#
_cell.length_a   1.000
_cell.length_b   1.000
_cell.length_c   1.000
_cell.angle_alpha   90.00
_cell.angle_beta   90.00
_cell.angle_gamma   90.00
#
_symmetry.space_group_name_H-M   'P 1'
#
loop_
_entity.id
_entity.type
_entity.pdbx_description
1 polymer ?
#
loop_
_entity_poly.entity_id
_entity_poly.type
_entity_poly.pdbx_seq_one_letter_code
_entity_poly.pdbx_strand_id
1 'polypeptide(L)'
;MIRSRRRHCQEDRLSQNPSILLYGATWCPDCTRAARFLDEHGVAYEKVDISEDPQAAALLEQKTGKRGIPFLVVGDRWVRAYSPGGGEFPAEEILEAVGLSENSG
;
A
#
# COMPACT_ATOMS: atom_id res chain seq x y z
N MET A 1 -10.18 48.68 -6.38
CA MET A 1 -10.33 47.45 -7.20
C MET A 1 -9.34 46.42 -6.70
N ILE A 2 -9.79 45.54 -5.80
CA ILE A 2 -8.96 44.61 -5.05
C ILE A 2 -8.80 43.33 -5.89
N ARG A 3 -7.74 43.21 -6.68
CA ARG A 3 -7.36 41.93 -7.34
C ARG A 3 -6.40 41.12 -6.46
N SER A 4 -6.66 41.13 -5.16
CA SER A 4 -5.82 40.49 -4.16
C SER A 4 -6.28 39.07 -3.90
N ARG A 5 -5.33 38.15 -4.08
CA ARG A 5 -5.32 36.74 -3.70
C ARG A 5 -6.22 35.85 -4.56
N ARG A 6 -5.58 35.26 -5.58
CA ARG A 6 -5.90 33.88 -5.99
C ARG A 6 -5.88 33.05 -4.70
N ARG A 7 -7.05 32.85 -4.10
CA ARG A 7 -7.25 31.83 -3.09
C ARG A 7 -7.15 30.49 -3.81
N HIS A 8 -5.93 29.99 -3.93
CA HIS A 8 -5.74 28.54 -3.91
C HIS A 8 -6.03 28.13 -2.47
N CYS A 9 -7.31 27.94 -2.14
CA CYS A 9 -7.73 27.16 -0.98
C CYS A 9 -7.35 25.73 -1.31
N GLN A 10 -6.12 25.36 -1.02
CA GLN A 10 -5.59 24.02 -1.26
C GLN A 10 -6.09 23.13 -0.11
N GLU A 11 -7.41 22.96 0.00
CA GLU A 11 -8.10 22.11 0.99
C GLU A 11 -8.80 20.92 0.32
N ASP A 12 -8.47 20.63 -0.95
CA ASP A 12 -9.00 19.48 -1.70
C ASP A 12 -7.93 18.42 -2.01
N ARG A 13 -6.73 18.55 -1.41
CA ARG A 13 -5.60 17.63 -1.65
C ARG A 13 -5.56 16.41 -0.73
N LEU A 14 -6.63 16.12 0.02
CA LEU A 14 -6.70 14.98 0.95
C LEU A 14 -7.34 13.71 0.36
N SER A 15 -7.85 13.74 -0.88
CA SER A 15 -8.67 12.63 -1.41
C SER A 15 -8.11 11.92 -2.65
N GLN A 16 -6.84 12.13 -3.02
CA GLN A 16 -6.21 11.45 -4.17
C GLN A 16 -5.20 10.38 -3.78
N ASN A 17 -5.09 10.03 -2.48
CA ASN A 17 -4.28 8.89 -2.09
C ASN A 17 -5.08 7.62 -2.41
N PRO A 18 -4.61 6.73 -3.30
CA PRO A 18 -5.28 5.46 -3.52
C PRO A 18 -5.42 4.74 -2.18
N SER A 19 -6.57 4.10 -1.94
CA SER A 19 -6.72 3.24 -0.77
C SER A 19 -5.70 2.10 -0.87
N ILE A 20 -4.80 2.03 0.10
CA ILE A 20 -3.74 1.04 0.15
C ILE A 20 -4.18 -0.04 1.13
N LEU A 21 -4.21 -1.30 0.68
CA LEU A 21 -4.53 -2.46 1.51
C LEU A 21 -3.29 -3.35 1.64
N LEU A 22 -2.90 -3.67 2.86
CA LEU A 22 -1.84 -4.62 3.16
C LEU A 22 -2.47 -5.96 3.56
N TYR A 23 -2.48 -6.90 2.63
CA TYR A 23 -2.89 -8.28 2.87
C TYR A 23 -1.75 -9.04 3.55
N GLY A 24 -2.06 -9.59 4.71
CA GLY A 24 -1.09 -10.33 5.49
C GLY A 24 -1.73 -11.20 6.55
N ALA A 25 -0.92 -11.63 7.51
CA ALA A 25 -1.39 -12.35 8.68
C ALA A 25 -0.67 -11.85 9.92
N THR A 26 -1.36 -11.86 11.06
CA THR A 26 -0.80 -11.37 12.33
C THR A 26 0.37 -12.22 12.84
N TRP A 27 0.41 -13.51 12.51
CA TRP A 27 1.50 -14.40 12.87
C TRP A 27 2.75 -14.26 11.98
N CYS A 28 2.68 -13.51 10.88
CA CYS A 28 3.75 -13.42 9.89
C CYS A 28 4.70 -12.24 10.17
N PRO A 29 5.99 -12.47 10.43
CA PRO A 29 6.94 -11.40 10.72
C PRO A 29 7.20 -10.47 9.52
N ASP A 30 7.18 -11.01 8.29
CA ASP A 30 7.36 -10.21 7.07
C ASP A 30 6.19 -9.24 6.84
N CYS A 31 4.98 -9.62 7.23
CA CYS A 31 3.82 -8.73 7.17
C CYS A 31 4.01 -7.52 8.09
N THR A 32 4.53 -7.74 9.30
CA THR A 32 4.85 -6.65 10.24
C THR A 32 5.96 -5.75 9.68
N ARG A 33 6.95 -6.30 8.97
CA ARG A 33 7.99 -5.52 8.30
C ARG A 33 7.41 -4.61 7.22
N ALA A 34 6.52 -5.13 6.38
CA ALA A 34 5.84 -4.36 5.33
C ALA A 34 4.96 -3.23 5.90
N ALA A 35 4.21 -3.54 6.96
CA ALA A 35 3.39 -2.57 7.69
C ALA A 35 4.25 -1.42 8.24
N ARG A 36 5.34 -1.77 8.94
CA ARG A 36 6.26 -0.79 9.51
C ARG A 36 6.91 0.09 8.46
N PHE A 37 7.26 -0.48 7.31
CA PHE A 37 7.81 0.27 6.19
C PHE A 37 6.84 1.36 5.72
N LEU A 38 5.55 1.02 5.55
CA LEU A 38 4.52 2.00 5.16
C LEU A 38 4.34 3.10 6.23
N ASP A 39 4.34 2.72 7.51
CA ASP A 39 4.29 3.66 8.64
C ASP A 39 5.51 4.60 8.66
N GLU A 40 6.73 4.08 8.46
CA GLU A 40 7.97 4.86 8.40
C GLU A 40 7.94 5.90 7.26
N HIS A 41 7.21 5.61 6.19
CA HIS A 41 7.00 6.51 5.06
C HIS A 41 5.75 7.40 5.19
N GLY A 42 4.99 7.31 6.28
CA GLY A 42 3.77 8.10 6.51
C GLY A 42 2.64 7.78 5.54
N VAL A 43 2.62 6.56 5.00
CA VAL A 43 1.62 6.11 4.03
C VAL A 43 0.42 5.55 4.80
N ALA A 44 -0.78 6.07 4.53
CA ALA A 44 -2.00 5.51 5.11
C ALA A 44 -2.36 4.19 4.39
N TYR A 45 -2.50 3.10 5.17
CA TYR A 45 -2.89 1.79 4.67
C TYR A 45 -3.85 1.09 5.63
N GLU A 46 -4.61 0.13 5.10
CA GLU A 46 -5.48 -0.75 5.87
C GLU A 46 -4.92 -2.17 5.86
N LYS A 47 -4.80 -2.80 7.02
CA LYS A 47 -4.28 -4.16 7.13
C LYS A 47 -5.43 -5.17 7.05
N VAL A 48 -5.35 -6.11 6.12
CA VAL A 48 -6.33 -7.17 5.92
C VAL A 48 -5.71 -8.51 6.34
N ASP A 49 -6.24 -9.12 7.41
CA ASP A 49 -5.77 -10.43 7.89
C ASP A 49 -6.47 -11.57 7.14
N ILE A 50 -5.74 -12.25 6.25
CA ILE A 50 -6.27 -13.37 5.47
C ILE A 50 -6.46 -14.64 6.30
N SER A 51 -5.93 -14.69 7.53
CA SER A 51 -6.10 -15.84 8.44
C SER A 51 -7.45 -15.77 9.16
N GLU A 52 -7.96 -14.56 9.39
CA GLU A 52 -9.26 -14.33 10.00
C GLU A 52 -10.36 -14.19 8.95
N ASP A 53 -10.05 -13.64 7.77
CA ASP A 53 -10.98 -13.51 6.65
C ASP A 53 -10.66 -14.49 5.50
N PRO A 54 -11.39 -15.62 5.40
CA PRO A 54 -11.20 -16.57 4.31
C PRO A 54 -11.58 -16.00 2.93
N GLN A 55 -12.42 -14.97 2.86
CA GLN A 55 -12.74 -14.30 1.59
C GLN A 55 -11.57 -13.48 1.09
N ALA A 56 -10.84 -12.81 1.99
CA ALA A 56 -9.62 -12.08 1.64
C ALA A 56 -8.54 -13.03 1.11
N ALA A 57 -8.38 -14.21 1.73
CA ALA A 57 -7.47 -15.25 1.23
C ALA A 57 -7.85 -15.72 -0.18
N ALA A 58 -9.14 -15.98 -0.42
CA ALA A 58 -9.64 -16.40 -1.74
C ALA A 58 -9.46 -15.31 -2.81
N LEU A 59 -9.68 -14.04 -2.45
CA LEU A 59 -9.46 -12.90 -3.35
C LEU A 59 -7.98 -12.77 -3.74
N LEU A 60 -7.08 -12.90 -2.77
CA LEU A 60 -5.64 -12.84 -2.99
C LEU A 60 -5.19 -13.95 -3.95
N GLU A 61 -5.65 -15.20 -3.74
CA GLU A 61 -5.36 -16.31 -4.64
C GLU A 61 -5.94 -16.06 -6.04
N GLN A 62 -7.18 -15.59 -6.13
CA GLN A 62 -7.82 -15.31 -7.41
C GLN A 62 -7.09 -14.22 -8.22
N LYS A 63 -6.61 -13.17 -7.54
CA LYS A 63 -5.95 -12.01 -8.18
C LYS A 63 -4.49 -12.27 -8.53
N THR A 64 -3.77 -12.96 -7.66
CA THR A 64 -2.31 -13.15 -7.81
C THR A 64 -1.92 -14.53 -8.32
N GLY A 65 -2.85 -15.50 -8.27
CA GLY A 65 -2.60 -16.92 -8.56
C GLY A 65 -1.68 -17.59 -7.54
N LYS A 66 -1.37 -16.94 -6.42
CA LYS A 66 -0.37 -17.39 -5.43
C LYS A 66 -0.91 -17.19 -4.01
N ARG A 67 -0.41 -17.95 -3.04
CA ARG A 67 -0.76 -17.84 -1.60
C ARG A 67 0.34 -17.17 -0.75
N GLY A 68 1.33 -16.56 -1.38
CA GLY A 68 2.41 -15.89 -0.64
C GLY A 68 1.89 -14.63 0.04
N ILE A 69 2.30 -14.34 1.27
CA ILE A 69 2.03 -13.06 1.95
C ILE A 69 3.37 -12.48 2.44
N PRO A 70 3.48 -11.16 2.67
CA PRO A 70 2.48 -10.09 2.44
C PRO A 70 2.29 -9.66 0.97
N PHE A 71 1.08 -9.19 0.65
CA PHE A 71 0.74 -8.48 -0.59
C PHE A 71 0.23 -7.07 -0.28
N LEU A 72 0.68 -6.10 -1.05
CA LEU A 72 0.21 -4.72 -1.01
C LEU A 72 -0.71 -4.47 -2.21
N VAL A 73 -1.87 -3.90 -1.97
CA VAL A 73 -2.83 -3.53 -3.00
C VAL A 73 -2.97 -2.03 -3.00
N VAL A 74 -2.72 -1.39 -4.13
CA VAL A 74 -2.86 0.05 -4.32
C VAL A 74 -3.82 0.30 -5.47
N GLY A 75 -5.07 0.63 -5.14
CA GLY A 75 -6.15 0.65 -6.13
C GLY A 75 -6.31 -0.72 -6.79
N ASP A 76 -6.02 -0.82 -8.10
CA ASP A 76 -6.06 -2.07 -8.87
C ASP A 76 -4.71 -2.80 -8.98
N ARG A 77 -3.63 -2.23 -8.46
CA ARG A 77 -2.28 -2.81 -8.52
C ARG A 77 -2.04 -3.75 -7.35
N TRP A 78 -1.55 -4.96 -7.63
CA TRP A 78 -1.14 -5.94 -6.63
C TRP A 78 0.38 -6.07 -6.65
N VAL A 79 1.03 -5.68 -5.56
CA VAL A 79 2.47 -5.69 -5.37
C VAL A 79 2.84 -6.71 -4.33
N ARG A 80 3.87 -7.50 -4.62
CA ARG A 80 4.37 -8.49 -3.68
C ARG A 80 5.33 -7.80 -2.71
N ALA A 81 4.98 -7.75 -1.43
CA ALA A 81 5.80 -7.11 -0.40
C ALA A 81 6.76 -8.10 0.31
N TYR A 82 7.19 -9.17 -0.36
CA TYR A 82 8.03 -10.22 0.22
C TYR A 82 8.83 -10.99 -0.82
N SER A 83 9.99 -11.52 -0.41
CA SER A 83 10.84 -12.39 -1.25
C SER A 83 10.88 -13.83 -0.70
N PRO A 84 10.47 -14.85 -1.48
CA PRO A 84 10.61 -16.25 -1.07
C PRO A 84 12.10 -16.60 -0.87
N GLY A 85 12.41 -17.28 0.24
CA GLY A 85 13.77 -17.72 0.55
C GLY A 85 14.63 -16.72 1.33
N GLY A 86 14.03 -15.70 1.96
CA GLY A 86 14.77 -14.71 2.76
C GLY A 86 15.53 -13.68 1.92
N GLY A 87 15.09 -13.48 0.67
CA GLY A 87 15.62 -12.43 -0.19
C GLY A 87 15.32 -11.02 0.33
N GLU A 88 15.83 -10.02 -0.41
CA GLU A 88 15.65 -8.62 -0.05
C GLU A 88 14.17 -8.20 -0.08
N PHE A 89 13.80 -7.29 0.84
CA PHE A 89 12.46 -6.73 0.92
C PHE A 89 12.26 -5.74 -0.24
N PRO A 90 11.24 -5.89 -1.10
CA PRO A 90 11.05 -5.07 -2.30
C PRO A 90 10.47 -3.69 -1.96
N ALA A 91 11.25 -2.88 -1.23
CA ALA A 91 10.89 -1.53 -0.80
C ALA A 91 10.61 -0.60 -1.99
N GLU A 92 11.45 -0.65 -3.02
CA GLU A 92 11.34 0.23 -4.19
C GLU A 92 10.03 -0.01 -4.96
N GLU A 93 9.65 -1.28 -5.16
CA GLU A 93 8.39 -1.65 -5.85
C GLU A 93 7.16 -1.17 -5.07
N ILE A 94 7.22 -1.24 -3.73
CA ILE A 94 6.18 -0.72 -2.85
C ILE A 94 6.06 0.80 -2.98
N LEU A 95 7.18 1.53 -2.91
CA LEU A 95 7.21 2.99 -3.01
C LEU A 95 6.70 3.50 -4.36
N GLU A 96 7.08 2.83 -5.44
CA GLU A 96 6.57 3.14 -6.78
C GLU A 96 5.06 2.92 -6.86
N ALA A 97 4.56 1.82 -6.29
CA ALA A 97 3.15 1.48 -6.33
C ALA A 97 2.27 2.45 -5.52
N VAL A 98 2.73 2.90 -4.34
CA VAL A 98 2.03 3.89 -3.53
C VAL A 98 2.09 5.30 -4.12
N GLY A 99 2.80 5.49 -5.23
CA GLY A 99 2.83 6.78 -5.93
C GLY A 99 3.64 7.84 -5.20
N LEU A 100 4.57 7.47 -4.31
CA LEU A 100 5.57 8.40 -3.77
C LEU A 100 6.64 8.80 -4.80
N SER A 101 6.47 8.38 -6.06
CA SER A 101 7.24 8.95 -7.17
C SER A 101 6.79 10.39 -7.39
N GLU A 102 7.68 11.32 -7.05
CA GLU A 102 7.52 12.75 -7.29
C GLU A 102 6.99 13.02 -8.70
N ASN A 103 5.71 13.37 -8.85
CA ASN A 103 5.25 14.06 -10.03
C ASN A 103 4.95 15.51 -9.66
N SER A 104 6.04 16.24 -9.35
CA SER A 104 6.07 17.70 -9.37
C SER A 104 6.73 18.13 -10.68
N GLY A 105 5.96 18.09 -11.76
CA GLY A 105 6.26 18.75 -13.04
C GLY A 105 5.47 20.05 -13.17
#